data_AF-A0A445EZU8-F1
#
_entry.id   AF-A0A445EZU8-F1
#
_cell.length_a   1.000
_cell.length_b   1.000
_cell.length_c   1.000
_cell.angle_alpha   90.00
_cell.angle_beta   90.00
_cell.angle_gamma   90.00
#
_symmetry.space_group_name_H-M   'P 1'
#
loop_
_entity.id
_entity.type
_entity.pdbx_description
1 polymer ?
#
loop_
_entity_poly.entity_id
_entity_poly.type
_entity_poly.pdbx_seq_one_letter_code
_entity_poly.pdbx_strand_id
1 'polypeptide(L)'
;MGGCLSSKPKAVDNGSASGNTNCFMLYARALSITWGETPEYWIWVQQKEASGTIIELAKLKKVCWLEVRGKFDIRKLLPGILYQVSFLIMLEDSSEGWEVPINVRLVLPGGKRQQHKVNLNEKLRENWMEILVGEFVASEKDGGEMDISMYEYEGGMWKSGLVIQGVVIKPKN
;
A
#
# COMPACT_ATOMS: atom_id res chain seq x y z
N MET A 1 -15.94 -21.95 -0.39
CA MET A 1 -15.97 -21.16 0.86
C MET A 1 -14.60 -21.27 1.51
N GLY A 2 -13.66 -20.43 1.11
CA GLY A 2 -12.30 -20.39 1.69
C GLY A 2 -12.24 -19.25 2.69
N GLY A 3 -12.00 -19.57 3.96
CA GLY A 3 -11.93 -18.59 5.04
C GLY A 3 -10.80 -17.59 4.81
N CYS A 4 -11.15 -16.31 4.84
CA CYS A 4 -10.22 -15.20 4.79
C CYS A 4 -9.41 -15.19 6.10
N LEU A 5 -8.18 -15.71 6.06
CA LEU A 5 -7.18 -15.46 7.11
C LEU A 5 -6.82 -13.98 7.05
N SER A 6 -7.57 -13.17 7.78
CA SER A 6 -7.23 -11.76 8.05
C SER A 6 -5.89 -11.73 8.78
N SER A 7 -4.81 -11.45 8.04
CA SER A 7 -3.54 -11.10 8.65
C SER A 7 -3.72 -9.73 9.31
N LYS A 8 -3.61 -9.68 10.64
CA LYS A 8 -3.75 -8.44 11.40
C LYS A 8 -2.63 -7.46 11.01
N PRO A 9 -2.92 -6.14 10.92
CA PRO A 9 -1.90 -5.12 10.75
C PRO A 9 -0.84 -5.28 11.85
N LYS A 10 0.44 -5.35 11.47
CA LYS A 10 1.54 -5.29 12.44
C LYS A 10 1.89 -3.82 12.64
N ALA A 11 1.77 -3.35 13.88
CA ALA A 11 2.43 -2.11 14.29
C ALA A 11 3.94 -2.36 14.23
N VAL A 12 4.68 -1.48 13.57
CA VAL A 12 6.14 -1.46 13.63
C VAL A 12 6.48 -0.30 14.56
N ASP A 13 6.86 -0.63 15.79
CA ASP A 13 7.31 0.36 16.77
C ASP A 13 8.78 0.68 16.50
N ASN A 14 9.02 1.81 15.82
CA ASN A 14 10.35 2.38 15.67
C ASN A 14 10.47 3.52 16.69
N GLY A 15 10.83 3.15 17.92
CA GLY A 15 11.07 4.12 18.99
C GLY A 15 12.17 5.12 18.60
N SER A 16 11.80 6.38 18.43
CA SER A 16 12.72 7.51 18.49
C SER A 16 12.18 8.55 19.49
N ALA A 17 13.07 8.98 20.39
CA ALA A 17 12.75 9.84 21.51
C ALA A 17 12.52 11.30 21.05
N SER A 18 11.26 11.67 20.79
CA SER A 18 10.62 12.95 21.15
C SER A 18 9.24 13.03 20.48
N GLY A 19 8.17 13.00 21.29
CA GLY A 19 6.78 12.97 20.81
C GLY A 19 6.34 11.55 20.44
N ASN A 20 5.52 10.94 21.30
CA ASN A 20 5.00 9.58 21.11
C ASN A 20 4.11 9.56 19.86
N THR A 21 4.67 9.17 18.71
CA THR A 21 3.92 9.03 17.46
C THR A 21 4.04 7.60 16.95
N ASN A 22 2.94 7.00 16.52
CA ASN A 22 2.92 5.61 16.09
C ASN A 22 2.93 5.49 14.55
N CYS A 23 3.66 4.50 14.06
CA CYS A 23 3.73 4.15 12.64
C CYS A 23 3.15 2.75 12.42
N PHE A 24 2.54 2.52 11.26
CA PHE A 24 1.99 1.22 10.89
C PHE A 24 2.43 0.81 9.49
N MET A 25 2.62 -0.50 9.33
CA MET A 25 2.85 -1.14 8.05
C MET A 25 1.78 -2.21 7.83
N LEU A 26 0.99 -2.05 6.76
CA LEU A 26 0.16 -3.11 6.20
C LEU A 26 0.96 -3.84 5.13
N TYR A 27 1.63 -4.94 5.51
CA TYR A 27 2.38 -5.77 4.56
C TYR A 27 1.49 -6.31 3.44
N ALA A 28 2.08 -6.67 2.31
CA ALA A 28 1.35 -7.09 1.10
C ALA A 28 0.33 -8.22 1.34
N ARG A 29 0.61 -9.15 2.26
CA ARG A 29 -0.32 -10.22 2.67
C ARG A 29 -1.58 -9.75 3.42
N ALA A 30 -1.61 -8.51 3.88
CA ALA A 30 -2.78 -7.87 4.46
C ALA A 30 -3.60 -7.08 3.43
N LEU A 31 -3.14 -7.02 2.17
CA LEU A 31 -3.81 -6.33 1.08
C LEU A 31 -4.69 -7.31 0.30
N SER A 32 -5.81 -6.80 -0.21
CA SER A 32 -6.61 -7.47 -1.22
C SER A 32 -6.04 -7.13 -2.59
N ILE A 33 -5.39 -8.10 -3.23
CA ILE A 33 -4.81 -7.97 -4.57
C ILE A 33 -5.65 -8.79 -5.55
N THR A 34 -6.18 -8.15 -6.59
CA THR A 34 -6.94 -8.85 -7.62
C THR A 34 -6.02 -9.84 -8.35
N TRP A 35 -6.41 -11.12 -8.36
CA TRP A 35 -5.59 -12.26 -8.79
C TRP A 35 -4.29 -12.50 -8.01
N GLY A 36 -4.13 -11.93 -6.81
CA GLY A 36 -2.91 -12.04 -6.01
C GLY A 36 -2.53 -13.47 -5.64
N GLU A 37 -3.49 -14.39 -5.58
CA GLU A 37 -3.28 -15.81 -5.30
C GLU A 37 -3.21 -16.66 -6.58
N THR A 38 -3.06 -16.03 -7.76
CA THR A 38 -2.98 -16.69 -9.06
C THR A 38 -1.53 -16.59 -9.59
N PRO A 39 -0.72 -17.67 -9.50
CA PRO A 39 0.71 -17.68 -9.82
C PRO A 39 1.08 -17.28 -11.26
N GLU A 40 0.12 -17.33 -12.17
CA GLU A 40 0.25 -16.86 -13.54
C GLU A 40 0.44 -15.33 -13.58
N TYR A 41 -0.20 -14.62 -12.65
CA TYR A 41 -0.29 -13.16 -12.61
C TYR A 41 0.56 -12.53 -11.50
N TRP A 42 0.67 -13.18 -10.34
CA TRP A 42 1.40 -12.67 -9.18
C TRP A 42 2.24 -13.78 -8.54
N ILE A 43 3.39 -13.42 -7.99
CA ILE A 43 4.19 -14.32 -7.15
C ILE A 43 4.53 -13.65 -5.82
N TRP A 44 4.68 -14.48 -4.79
CA TRP A 44 5.04 -14.04 -3.45
C TRP A 44 6.52 -14.32 -3.22
N VAL A 45 7.28 -13.29 -2.91
CA VAL A 45 8.74 -13.36 -2.73
C VAL A 45 9.08 -13.07 -1.28
N GLN A 46 9.90 -13.91 -0.68
CA GLN A 46 10.37 -13.69 0.69
C GLN A 46 11.52 -12.68 0.71
N GLN A 47 11.43 -11.72 1.63
CA GLN A 47 12.51 -10.78 1.91
C GLN A 47 12.81 -10.80 3.41
N LYS A 48 14.09 -10.85 3.76
CA LYS A 48 14.54 -10.73 5.14
C LYS A 48 14.84 -9.27 5.45
N GLU A 49 14.11 -8.69 6.39
CA GLU A 49 14.41 -7.35 6.89
C GLU A 49 15.65 -7.36 7.79
N ALA A 50 16.23 -6.18 8.04
CA ALA A 50 17.38 -6.02 8.94
C ALA A 50 17.10 -6.54 10.37
N SER A 51 15.83 -6.50 10.80
CA SER A 51 15.38 -7.08 12.08
C SER A 51 15.47 -8.61 12.15
N GLY A 52 15.73 -9.28 11.01
CA GLY A 52 15.66 -10.72 10.88
C GLY A 52 14.25 -11.24 10.57
N THR A 53 13.23 -10.39 10.63
CA THR A 53 11.86 -10.74 10.24
C THR A 53 11.80 -11.07 8.75
N ILE A 54 11.15 -12.19 8.41
CA ILE A 54 10.85 -12.55 7.03
C ILE A 54 9.47 -11.98 6.69
N ILE A 55 9.42 -11.21 5.61
CA ILE A 55 8.20 -10.65 5.03
C ILE A 55 7.98 -11.23 3.63
N GLU A 56 6.73 -11.20 3.17
CA GLU A 56 6.38 -11.58 1.79
C GLU A 56 5.99 -10.33 0.99
N LEU A 57 6.66 -10.15 -0.13
CA LEU A 57 6.39 -9.11 -1.13
C LEU A 57 5.49 -9.70 -2.22
N ALA A 58 4.55 -8.90 -2.73
CA ALA A 58 3.77 -9.27 -3.91
C ALA A 58 4.46 -8.73 -5.17
N LYS A 59 4.90 -9.63 -6.05
CA LYS A 59 5.50 -9.29 -7.34
C LYS A 59 4.54 -9.59 -8.49
N LEU A 60 4.28 -8.59 -9.30
CA LEU A 60 3.42 -8.66 -10.47
C LEU A 60 4.18 -9.28 -11.65
N LYS A 61 3.70 -10.42 -12.16
CA LYS A 61 4.19 -11.02 -13.39
C LYS A 61 3.60 -10.31 -14.60
N LYS A 62 2.27 -10.32 -14.74
CA LYS A 62 1.58 -9.58 -15.83
C LYS A 62 0.09 -9.45 -15.56
N VAL A 63 -0.51 -8.25 -15.65
CA VAL A 63 -1.97 -8.05 -15.65
C VAL A 63 -2.38 -6.86 -16.51
N CYS A 64 -3.54 -6.90 -17.18
CA CYS A 64 -4.13 -5.71 -17.80
C CYS A 64 -5.00 -4.89 -16.83
N TRP A 65 -5.54 -5.53 -15.80
CA TRP A 65 -6.34 -4.91 -14.74
C TRP A 65 -5.54 -4.94 -13.44
N LEU A 66 -5.06 -3.77 -13.00
CA LEU A 66 -4.37 -3.63 -11.72
C LEU A 66 -5.36 -3.11 -10.69
N GLU A 67 -5.54 -3.84 -9.59
CA GLU A 67 -6.28 -3.35 -8.44
C GLU A 67 -5.75 -3.98 -7.14
N VAL A 68 -5.28 -3.10 -6.26
CA VAL A 68 -4.77 -3.41 -4.93
C VAL A 68 -5.52 -2.54 -3.92
N ARG A 69 -6.06 -3.18 -2.86
CA ARG A 69 -6.82 -2.51 -1.81
C ARG A 69 -6.29 -2.88 -0.43
N GLY A 70 -6.27 -1.90 0.47
CA GLY A 70 -5.97 -2.07 1.88
C GLY A 70 -7.05 -1.44 2.74
N LYS A 71 -7.23 -1.96 3.94
CA LYS A 71 -8.12 -1.40 4.94
C LYS A 71 -7.39 -1.20 6.25
N PHE A 72 -7.65 -0.09 6.92
CA PHE A 72 -7.01 0.21 8.19
C PHE A 72 -8.00 0.87 9.16
N ASP A 73 -8.08 0.32 10.37
CA ASP A 73 -8.86 0.90 11.46
C ASP A 73 -8.16 2.14 12.02
N ILE A 74 -8.70 3.31 11.72
CA ILE A 74 -8.08 4.59 12.08
C ILE A 74 -8.10 4.88 13.58
N ARG A 75 -8.89 4.14 14.37
CA ARG A 75 -8.88 4.23 15.84
C ARG A 75 -7.57 3.79 16.47
N LYS A 76 -6.69 3.16 15.69
CA LYS A 76 -5.32 2.80 16.09
C LYS A 76 -4.36 3.97 16.00
N LEU A 77 -4.72 5.04 15.29
CA LEU A 77 -3.89 6.23 15.13
C LEU A 77 -4.03 7.15 16.34
N LEU A 78 -3.00 7.94 16.61
CA LEU A 78 -3.06 8.93 17.67
C LEU A 78 -3.85 10.16 17.19
N PRO A 79 -4.89 10.58 17.93
CA PRO A 79 -5.66 11.76 17.58
C PRO A 79 -4.82 13.05 17.56
N GLY A 80 -5.21 14.00 16.72
CA GLY A 80 -4.56 15.31 16.57
C GLY A 80 -3.30 15.29 15.69
N ILE A 81 -2.86 14.12 15.23
CA ILE A 81 -1.66 13.99 14.40
C ILE A 81 -2.05 13.94 12.91
N LEU A 82 -1.30 14.67 12.08
CA LEU A 82 -1.37 14.57 10.63
C LEU A 82 -0.65 13.30 10.17
N TYR A 83 -1.38 12.37 9.58
CA TYR A 83 -0.84 11.14 9.00
C TYR A 83 -0.74 11.24 7.48
N GLN A 84 0.34 10.65 6.97
CA GLN A 84 0.54 10.34 5.57
C GLN A 84 0.28 8.84 5.34
N VAL A 85 -0.44 8.52 4.27
CA VAL A 85 -0.70 7.15 3.82
C VAL A 85 -0.07 6.94 2.45
N SER A 86 0.82 5.95 2.32
CA SER A 86 1.57 5.69 1.08
C SER A 86 1.64 4.19 0.78
N PHE A 87 1.59 3.79 -0.49
CA PHE A 87 2.08 2.47 -0.89
C PHE A 87 3.60 2.47 -0.95
N LEU A 88 4.25 1.44 -0.38
CA LEU A 88 5.69 1.20 -0.53
C LEU A 88 5.91 0.15 -1.62
N ILE A 89 6.43 0.60 -2.75
CA ILE A 89 6.57 -0.20 -3.97
C ILE A 89 7.96 -0.05 -4.60
N MET A 90 8.28 -0.94 -5.52
CA MET A 90 9.43 -0.87 -6.42
C MET A 90 8.97 -1.31 -7.81
N LEU A 91 9.58 -0.73 -8.85
CA LEU A 91 9.50 -1.28 -10.20
C LEU A 91 10.82 -1.97 -10.54
N GLU A 92 10.75 -3.21 -11.00
CA GLU A 92 11.91 -3.92 -11.53
C GLU A 92 12.42 -3.26 -12.82
N ASP A 93 13.69 -3.47 -13.16
CA ASP A 93 14.31 -2.95 -14.38
C ASP A 93 13.55 -3.42 -15.64
N SER A 94 13.11 -4.68 -15.63
CA SER A 94 12.31 -5.30 -16.70
C SER A 94 10.80 -4.97 -16.67
N SER A 95 10.38 -3.97 -15.89
CA SER A 95 8.96 -3.61 -15.78
C SER A 95 8.43 -2.91 -17.05
N GLU A 96 7.24 -3.31 -17.48
CA GLU A 96 6.59 -2.80 -18.70
C GLU A 96 5.13 -2.37 -18.42
N GLY A 97 4.55 -1.54 -19.29
CA GLY A 97 3.12 -1.21 -19.30
C GLY A 97 2.68 -0.06 -18.40
N TRP A 98 3.62 0.77 -17.92
CA TRP A 98 3.38 1.83 -16.95
C TRP A 98 3.16 3.22 -17.58
N GLU A 99 2.93 3.30 -18.89
CA GLU A 99 2.71 4.55 -19.63
C GLU A 99 1.38 5.22 -19.26
N VAL A 100 0.40 4.43 -18.86
CA VAL A 100 -0.88 4.93 -18.32
C VAL A 100 -0.71 5.17 -16.82
N PRO A 101 -0.93 6.39 -16.32
CA PRO A 101 -0.84 6.67 -14.89
C PRO A 101 -1.83 5.82 -14.09
N ILE A 102 -1.36 5.29 -12.96
CA ILE A 102 -2.23 4.61 -12.00
C ILE A 102 -3.08 5.64 -11.24
N ASN A 103 -4.23 5.22 -10.74
CA ASN A 103 -5.00 5.96 -9.75
C ASN A 103 -4.62 5.48 -8.35
N VAL A 104 -4.44 6.43 -7.43
CA VAL A 104 -4.38 6.16 -5.99
C VAL A 104 -5.53 6.87 -5.31
N ARG A 105 -6.13 6.22 -4.31
CA ARG A 105 -7.33 6.74 -3.63
C ARG A 105 -7.36 6.33 -2.16
N LEU A 106 -7.63 7.33 -1.32
CA LEU A 106 -7.93 7.20 0.11
C LEU A 106 -9.40 7.60 0.34
N VAL A 107 -10.16 6.74 1.01
CA VAL A 107 -11.52 7.04 1.48
C VAL A 107 -11.53 6.91 3.00
N LEU A 108 -11.81 7.99 3.69
CA LEU A 108 -11.92 8.02 5.15
C LEU A 108 -13.33 7.60 5.60
N PRO A 109 -13.49 7.16 6.86
CA PRO A 109 -14.81 7.06 7.48
C PRO A 109 -15.60 8.36 7.32
N GLY A 110 -16.89 8.23 7.00
CA GLY A 110 -17.73 9.37 6.60
C GLY A 110 -17.67 9.72 5.11
N GLY A 111 -16.88 9.01 4.31
CA GLY A 111 -16.91 9.09 2.84
C GLY A 111 -16.04 10.20 2.23
N LYS A 112 -15.26 10.93 3.04
CA LYS A 112 -14.31 11.91 2.51
C LYS A 112 -13.26 11.20 1.65
N ARG A 113 -13.16 11.60 0.38
CA ARG A 113 -12.31 10.95 -0.63
C ARG A 113 -11.18 11.86 -1.09
N GLN A 114 -9.98 11.31 -1.16
CA GLN A 114 -8.82 11.88 -1.84
C GLN A 114 -8.42 10.92 -2.97
N GLN A 115 -8.19 11.45 -4.16
CA GLN A 115 -7.79 10.64 -5.32
C GLN A 115 -6.95 11.47 -6.28
N HIS A 116 -5.88 10.88 -6.79
CA HIS A 116 -5.07 11.48 -7.86
C HIS A 116 -4.40 10.40 -8.70
N LYS A 117 -3.85 10.81 -9.85
CA LYS A 117 -3.07 9.94 -10.73
C LYS A 117 -1.58 10.04 -10.40
N VAL A 118 -0.85 8.95 -10.64
CA VAL A 118 0.60 8.87 -10.47
C VAL A 118 1.21 8.22 -11.71
N ASN A 119 2.14 8.92 -12.35
CA ASN A 119 2.92 8.36 -13.44
C ASN A 119 4.06 7.52 -12.86
N LEU A 120 3.93 6.19 -12.95
CA LEU A 120 4.98 5.28 -12.51
C LEU A 120 6.11 5.15 -13.52
N ASN A 121 5.88 5.49 -14.80
CA ASN A 121 6.92 5.41 -15.81
C ASN A 121 8.10 6.36 -15.53
N GLU A 122 7.83 7.51 -14.93
CA GLU A 122 8.83 8.53 -14.54
C GLU A 122 9.62 8.18 -13.27
N LYS A 123 9.31 7.05 -12.62
CA LYS A 123 9.98 6.65 -11.37
C LYS A 123 11.21 5.80 -11.66
N LEU A 124 12.24 5.97 -10.84
CA LEU A 124 13.46 5.16 -10.92
C LEU A 124 13.12 3.67 -10.70
N ARG A 125 13.65 2.83 -11.61
CA ARG A 125 13.59 1.37 -11.47
C ARG A 125 14.61 0.90 -10.43
N GLU A 126 14.39 -0.30 -9.91
CA GLU A 126 15.23 -0.94 -8.88
C GLU A 126 15.38 -0.09 -7.60
N ASN A 127 14.42 0.79 -7.33
CA ASN A 127 14.43 1.66 -6.16
C ASN A 127 13.08 1.61 -5.43
N TRP A 128 13.13 1.38 -4.11
CA TRP A 128 11.94 1.47 -3.26
C TRP A 128 11.45 2.92 -3.16
N MET A 129 10.15 3.11 -3.31
CA MET A 129 9.53 4.43 -3.29
C MET A 129 8.18 4.40 -2.57
N GLU A 130 7.88 5.51 -1.90
CA GLU A 130 6.55 5.77 -1.34
C GLU A 130 5.69 6.49 -2.37
N ILE A 131 4.57 5.88 -2.74
CA ILE A 131 3.52 6.52 -3.54
C ILE A 131 2.47 7.06 -2.59
N LEU A 132 2.46 8.39 -2.41
CA LEU A 132 1.46 9.09 -1.60
C LEU A 132 0.05 8.77 -2.12
N VAL A 133 -0.84 8.37 -1.21
CA VAL A 133 -2.27 8.14 -1.48
C VAL A 133 -3.10 9.31 -0.96
N GLY A 134 -2.74 9.83 0.21
CA GLY A 134 -3.43 10.95 0.84
C GLY A 134 -2.95 11.21 2.26
N GLU A 135 -3.46 12.31 2.82
CA GLU A 135 -3.09 12.80 4.14
C GLU A 135 -4.33 13.19 4.93
N PHE A 136 -4.33 12.97 6.24
CA PHE A 136 -5.44 13.37 7.09
C PHE A 136 -5.00 13.54 8.54
N VAL A 137 -5.68 14.44 9.26
CA VAL A 137 -5.53 14.57 10.71
C VAL A 137 -6.45 13.54 11.35
N ALA A 138 -5.90 12.64 12.15
CA ALA A 138 -6.70 11.67 12.90
C ALA A 138 -7.49 12.38 14.01
N SER A 139 -8.77 12.08 14.18
CA SER A 139 -9.61 12.62 15.25
C SER A 139 -10.09 11.53 16.21
N GLU A 140 -10.29 11.87 17.48
CA GLU A 140 -10.96 10.99 18.46
C GLU A 140 -12.37 10.58 18.04
N LYS A 141 -13.01 11.42 17.23
CA LYS A 141 -14.37 11.20 16.72
C LYS A 141 -14.39 10.32 15.47
N ASP A 142 -13.25 10.07 14.86
CA ASP A 142 -13.17 9.29 13.64
C ASP A 142 -13.26 7.79 14.01
N GLY A 143 -14.40 7.18 13.67
CA GLY A 143 -14.63 5.75 13.88
C GLY A 143 -14.77 5.02 12.55
N GLY A 144 -14.06 3.91 12.38
CA GLY A 144 -14.22 3.01 11.23
C GLY A 144 -12.90 2.68 10.54
N GLU A 145 -13.02 2.07 9.35
CA GLU A 145 -11.87 1.73 8.52
C GLU A 145 -11.73 2.75 7.40
N MET A 146 -10.49 3.19 7.15
CA MET A 146 -10.17 3.84 5.89
C MET A 146 -9.93 2.80 4.80
N ASP A 147 -10.40 3.09 3.59
CA ASP A 147 -10.12 2.31 2.38
C ASP A 147 -8.98 2.97 1.59
N ILE A 148 -7.97 2.17 1.26
CA ILE A 148 -6.74 2.58 0.56
C ILE A 148 -6.70 1.78 -0.74
N SER A 149 -6.45 2.43 -1.88
CA SER A 149 -6.42 1.71 -3.15
C SER A 149 -5.42 2.29 -4.15
N MET A 150 -4.83 1.39 -4.92
CA MET A 150 -4.01 1.66 -6.11
C MET A 150 -4.56 0.82 -7.25
N TYR A 151 -4.92 1.45 -8.37
CA TYR A 151 -5.57 0.75 -9.47
C TYR A 151 -5.36 1.41 -10.83
N GLU A 152 -5.38 0.59 -11.87
CA GLU A 152 -5.43 1.00 -13.27
C GLU A 152 -6.00 -0.17 -14.08
N TYR A 153 -7.23 0.00 -14.56
CA TYR A 153 -7.95 -1.01 -15.34
C TYR A 153 -8.70 -0.40 -16.53
N GLU A 154 -8.51 0.89 -16.80
CA GLU A 154 -9.21 1.61 -17.85
C GLU A 154 -8.39 1.62 -19.15
N GLY A 155 -7.06 1.63 -19.05
CA GLY A 155 -6.16 1.74 -20.19
C GLY A 155 -5.98 0.44 -20.99
N GLY A 156 -6.35 -0.72 -20.44
CA GLY A 156 -6.23 -2.02 -21.09
C GLY A 156 -4.79 -2.54 -21.32
N MET A 157 -3.77 -1.72 -20.99
CA MET A 157 -2.35 -2.06 -21.14
C MET A 157 -1.94 -3.13 -20.13
N TRP A 158 -1.23 -4.15 -20.61
CA TRP A 158 -0.62 -5.17 -19.74
C TRP A 158 0.60 -4.62 -19.01
N LYS A 159 0.66 -4.86 -17.71
CA LYS A 159 1.66 -4.34 -16.76
C LYS A 159 2.44 -5.46 -16.12
N SER A 160 3.73 -5.29 -15.92
CA SER A 160 4.62 -6.26 -15.27
C SER A 160 5.65 -5.59 -14.34
N GLY A 161 6.27 -6.38 -13.47
CA GLY A 161 7.47 -5.96 -12.72
C GLY A 161 7.22 -4.99 -11.56
N LEU A 162 5.97 -4.81 -11.13
CA LEU A 162 5.66 -4.10 -9.88
C LEU A 162 5.90 -5.02 -8.69
N VAL A 163 6.64 -4.54 -7.70
CA VAL A 163 6.83 -5.21 -6.41
C VAL A 163 6.21 -4.36 -5.31
N ILE A 164 5.40 -4.97 -4.46
CA ILE A 164 4.67 -4.31 -3.37
C ILE A 164 5.15 -4.88 -2.04
N GLN A 165 5.66 -4.01 -1.17
CA GLN A 165 5.94 -4.38 0.22
C GLN A 165 4.70 -4.19 1.10
N GLY A 166 3.95 -3.11 0.89
CA GLY A 166 2.76 -2.82 1.68
C GLY A 166 2.27 -1.38 1.59
N VAL A 167 1.47 -0.99 2.58
CA VAL A 167 1.05 0.40 2.83
C VAL A 167 1.67 0.89 4.14
N VAL A 168 2.34 2.04 4.08
CA VAL A 168 2.91 2.75 5.22
C VAL A 168 1.95 3.83 5.67
N ILE A 169 1.69 3.88 6.98
CA ILE A 169 0.90 4.92 7.63
C ILE A 169 1.78 5.52 8.72
N LYS A 170 2.18 6.77 8.56
CA LYS A 170 3.11 7.44 9.48
C LYS A 170 2.75 8.91 9.68
N PRO A 171 3.14 9.52 10.80
CA PRO A 171 3.04 10.96 10.99
C PRO A 171 3.77 11.71 9.87
N LYS A 172 3.17 12.82 9.43
CA LYS A 172 3.81 13.78 8.53
C LYS A 172 4.36 14.91 9.39
N ASN A 173 5.69 14.97 9.47
CA ASN A 173 6.42 16.05 10.13
C ASN A 173 6.41 17.33 9.28
#